data_AF-J3P8Y0-F1
#
_entry.id   AF-J3P8Y0-F1
#
_cell.length_a   1.000
_cell.length_b   1.000
_cell.length_c   1.000
_cell.angle_alpha   90.00
_cell.angle_beta   90.00
_cell.angle_gamma   90.00
#
_symmetry.space_group_name_H-M   'P 1'
#
loop_
_entity.id
_entity.type
_entity.pdbx_description
1 polymer ?
#
loop_
_entity_poly.entity_id
_entity_poly.type
_entity_poly.pdbx_seq_one_letter_code
_entity_poly.pdbx_strand_id
1 'polypeptide(L)'
;MKFFAAVLALAATAVAAPASSGTFVKDSIACACVNSQGVYAAGDLCTQADGGHTRDLPGGLCFPRTARSADMTKVFTDAICKATFGNQGWDKAVCKPVKICTDPYWGPDIWTQC
;
A
#
# COMPACT_ATOMS: atom_id res chain seq x y z
N MET A 1 7.51 49.68 -54.38
CA MET A 1 7.76 50.42 -53.13
C MET A 1 7.09 49.67 -51.99
N LYS A 2 7.87 49.35 -50.95
CA LYS A 2 7.46 49.17 -49.54
C LYS A 2 6.58 47.95 -49.22
N PHE A 3 6.66 47.26 -48.08
CA PHE A 3 7.64 47.01 -47.00
C PHE A 3 6.76 46.43 -45.84
N PHE A 4 7.24 45.38 -45.16
CA PHE A 4 6.75 44.85 -43.86
C PHE A 4 5.37 44.14 -43.88
N ALA A 5 5.07 43.13 -43.05
CA ALA A 5 5.60 42.87 -41.72
C ALA A 5 5.51 41.38 -41.32
N ALA A 6 6.44 41.01 -40.45
CA ALA A 6 6.61 39.74 -39.75
C ALA A 6 5.33 39.19 -39.11
N VAL A 7 5.10 37.89 -39.28
CA VAL A 7 4.15 37.13 -38.46
C VAL A 7 4.82 36.82 -37.12
N LEU A 8 4.15 37.28 -36.06
CA LEU A 8 4.55 37.17 -34.67
C LEU A 8 4.86 35.72 -34.27
N ALA A 9 6.04 35.55 -33.67
CA ALA A 9 6.34 34.39 -32.86
C ALA A 9 5.35 34.34 -31.69
N LEU A 10 4.51 33.30 -31.64
CA LEU A 10 3.73 32.98 -30.45
C LEU A 10 4.71 32.52 -29.37
N ALA A 11 4.96 33.40 -28.40
CA ALA A 11 5.57 33.04 -27.14
C ALA A 11 4.63 32.04 -26.44
N ALA A 12 5.01 30.77 -26.45
CA ALA A 12 4.41 29.78 -25.58
C ALA A 12 4.83 30.10 -24.15
N THR A 13 4.04 30.91 -23.45
CA THR A 13 4.11 31.03 -22.00
C THR A 13 3.69 29.67 -21.41
N ALA A 14 4.67 28.79 -21.21
CA ALA A 14 4.49 27.58 -20.42
C ALA A 14 4.33 27.98 -18.95
N VAL A 15 3.11 28.36 -18.56
CA VAL A 15 2.71 28.49 -17.16
C VAL A 15 1.83 27.29 -16.84
N ALA A 16 2.46 26.24 -16.29
CA ALA A 16 1.91 25.19 -15.40
C ALA A 16 2.87 23.99 -15.47
N ALA A 17 3.27 23.31 -14.38
CA ALA A 17 2.68 23.21 -13.05
C ALA A 17 3.77 22.98 -12.00
N PRO A 18 3.55 23.32 -10.71
CA PRO A 18 4.35 22.74 -9.65
C PRO A 18 3.97 21.26 -9.53
N ALA A 19 4.70 20.37 -10.19
CA ALA A 19 4.55 18.94 -9.96
C ALA A 19 5.43 18.54 -8.77
N SER A 20 4.98 18.86 -7.56
CA SER A 20 5.48 18.23 -6.34
C SER A 20 4.32 17.99 -5.39
N SER A 21 3.61 16.91 -5.67
CA SER A 21 2.80 16.20 -4.68
C SER A 21 2.54 14.77 -5.16
N GLY A 22 3.53 14.14 -5.79
CA GLY A 22 3.44 12.74 -6.20
C GLY A 22 3.48 11.87 -4.96
N THR A 23 2.31 11.42 -4.50
CA THR A 23 2.18 10.36 -3.50
C THR A 23 3.15 9.25 -3.89
N PHE A 24 4.20 8.99 -3.09
CA PHE A 24 5.07 7.84 -3.33
C PHE A 24 4.18 6.61 -3.33
N VAL A 25 4.05 5.90 -4.46
CA VAL A 25 3.27 4.66 -4.59
C VAL A 25 4.24 3.52 -4.87
N LYS A 26 4.11 2.43 -4.12
CA LYS A 26 4.94 1.24 -4.24
C LYS A 26 4.08 -0.02 -4.31
N ASP A 27 4.51 -0.97 -5.14
CA ASP A 27 4.00 -2.34 -5.10
C ASP A 27 4.48 -3.07 -3.85
N SER A 28 3.56 -3.72 -3.16
CA SER A 28 3.83 -4.48 -1.94
C SER A 28 2.97 -5.74 -1.89
N ILE A 29 3.20 -6.55 -0.86
CA ILE A 29 2.44 -7.75 -0.58
C ILE A 29 1.77 -7.57 0.78
N ALA A 30 0.46 -7.83 0.84
CA ALA A 30 -0.29 -7.90 2.07
C ALA A 30 -0.73 -9.34 2.36
N CYS A 31 -0.63 -9.79 3.60
CA CYS A 31 -0.92 -11.17 3.99
C CYS A 31 -1.84 -11.26 5.21
N ALA A 32 -2.62 -12.33 5.31
CA ALA A 32 -3.42 -12.66 6.49
C ALA A 32 -3.61 -14.17 6.61
N CYS A 33 -4.12 -14.62 7.74
CA CYS A 33 -4.65 -15.98 7.89
C CYS A 33 -6.09 -16.02 7.37
N VAL A 34 -6.51 -17.11 6.73
CA VAL A 34 -7.84 -17.28 6.12
C VAL A 34 -8.51 -18.55 6.65
N ASN A 35 -9.82 -18.50 6.86
CA ASN A 35 -10.61 -19.68 7.18
C ASN A 35 -11.28 -20.29 5.94
N SER A 36 -11.96 -21.43 6.09
CA SER A 36 -12.66 -22.10 4.98
C SER A 36 -13.77 -21.26 4.33
N GLN A 37 -14.24 -20.20 5.00
CA GLN A 37 -15.24 -19.27 4.49
C GLN A 37 -14.63 -18.07 3.75
N GLY A 38 -13.30 -17.99 3.65
CA GLY A 38 -12.61 -16.87 3.02
C GLY A 38 -12.51 -15.61 3.89
N VAL A 39 -12.84 -15.68 5.18
CA VAL A 39 -12.70 -14.57 6.12
C VAL A 39 -11.24 -14.46 6.56
N TYR A 40 -10.70 -13.25 6.63
CA TYR A 40 -9.31 -13.01 6.99
C TYR A 40 -9.12 -12.64 8.47
N ALA A 41 -7.98 -13.05 9.03
CA ALA A 41 -7.50 -12.71 10.36
C ALA A 41 -6.01 -12.32 10.28
N ALA A 42 -5.72 -11.04 10.48
CA ALA A 42 -4.36 -10.51 10.57
C ALA A 42 -4.02 -10.06 12.01
N GLY A 43 -4.90 -9.25 12.61
CA GLY A 43 -4.93 -8.96 14.05
C GLY A 43 -3.57 -8.63 14.65
N ASP A 44 -3.27 -9.26 15.80
CA ASP A 44 -2.04 -9.00 16.56
C ASP A 44 -0.75 -9.38 15.83
N LEU A 45 -0.79 -10.34 14.89
CA LEU A 45 0.38 -10.66 14.05
C LEU A 45 0.77 -9.44 13.22
N CYS A 46 -0.22 -8.69 12.72
CA CYS A 46 0.04 -7.48 11.96
C CYS A 46 0.65 -6.38 12.81
N THR A 47 0.12 -6.16 14.01
CA THR A 47 0.65 -5.17 14.95
C THR A 47 2.08 -5.49 15.37
N GLN A 48 2.38 -6.76 15.69
CA GLN A 48 3.73 -7.21 16.07
C GLN A 48 4.75 -7.08 14.93
N ALA A 49 4.29 -7.18 13.69
CA ALA A 49 5.11 -6.99 12.51
C ALA A 49 5.32 -5.51 12.12
N ASP A 50 4.85 -4.57 12.95
CA ASP A 50 4.78 -3.13 12.67
C ASP A 50 4.06 -2.86 11.33
N GLY A 51 3.03 -3.66 11.04
CA GLY A 51 2.24 -3.61 9.82
C GLY A 51 1.01 -2.70 9.89
N GLY A 52 0.36 -2.53 8.74
CA GLY A 52 -0.91 -1.83 8.57
C GLY A 52 -1.94 -2.77 7.98
N HIS A 53 -3.22 -2.54 8.25
CA HIS A 53 -4.32 -3.35 7.72
C HIS A 53 -4.88 -2.74 6.45
N THR A 54 -5.11 -3.54 5.41
CA THR A 54 -5.95 -3.14 4.29
C THR A 54 -7.37 -2.89 4.79
N ARG A 55 -8.13 -2.04 4.10
CA ARG A 55 -9.52 -1.73 4.51
C ARG A 55 -10.53 -2.77 4.03
N ASP A 56 -10.07 -3.88 3.48
CA ASP A 56 -10.94 -4.92 2.91
C ASP A 56 -11.74 -5.60 4.05
N LEU A 57 -13.07 -5.46 4.04
CA LEU A 57 -13.97 -6.18 4.94
C LEU A 57 -14.32 -7.56 4.36
N PRO A 58 -14.55 -8.59 5.20
CA PRO A 58 -14.71 -8.57 6.66
C PRO A 58 -13.41 -8.68 7.50
N GLY A 59 -12.22 -8.56 6.91
CA GLY A 59 -10.96 -8.54 7.64
C GLY A 59 -9.82 -8.18 6.71
N GLY A 60 -9.03 -7.16 7.06
CA GLY A 60 -7.96 -6.66 6.21
C GLY A 60 -6.76 -7.61 6.13
N LEU A 61 -6.00 -7.50 5.04
CA LEU A 61 -4.66 -8.08 4.91
C LEU A 61 -3.64 -7.17 5.60
N CYS A 62 -2.58 -7.74 6.18
CA CYS A 62 -1.50 -6.98 6.76
C CYS A 62 -0.46 -6.64 5.70
N PHE A 63 -0.18 -5.36 5.48
CA PHE A 63 0.91 -4.86 4.64
C PHE A 63 2.02 -4.23 5.51
N PRO A 64 3.27 -4.15 5.03
CA PRO A 64 4.32 -3.44 5.75
C PRO A 64 4.01 -1.94 5.81
N ARG A 65 3.87 -1.37 7.01
CA ARG A 65 3.51 0.04 7.20
C ARG A 65 4.70 0.98 7.04
N THR A 66 5.92 0.49 7.19
CA THR A 66 7.16 1.26 7.11
C THR A 66 8.27 0.40 6.51
N ALA A 67 9.43 1.00 6.21
CA ALA A 67 10.60 0.25 5.72
C ALA A 67 11.21 -0.71 6.76
N ARG A 68 10.90 -0.53 8.05
CA ARG A 68 11.35 -1.41 9.14
C ARG A 68 10.34 -2.50 9.50
N SER A 69 9.13 -2.46 8.93
CA SER A 69 8.14 -3.51 9.13
C SER A 69 8.70 -4.86 8.68
N ALA A 70 8.28 -5.92 9.35
CA ALA A 70 8.71 -7.26 8.98
C ALA A 70 8.20 -7.64 7.58
N ASP A 71 8.81 -8.67 6.99
CA ASP A 71 8.33 -9.27 5.75
C ASP A 71 7.03 -10.05 6.03
N MET A 72 5.90 -9.57 5.50
CA MET A 72 4.57 -10.16 5.72
C MET A 72 4.51 -11.62 5.29
N THR A 73 5.26 -12.02 4.26
CA THR A 73 5.28 -13.41 3.78
C THR A 73 5.97 -14.38 4.76
N LYS A 74 6.77 -13.84 5.69
CA LYS A 74 7.44 -14.61 6.76
C LYS A 74 6.65 -14.59 8.06
N VAL A 75 5.90 -13.51 8.30
CA VAL A 75 5.01 -13.38 9.46
C VAL A 75 3.77 -14.26 9.28
N PHE A 76 3.21 -14.30 8.07
CA PHE A 76 2.01 -15.07 7.75
C PHE A 76 2.39 -16.35 7.00
N THR A 77 2.55 -17.43 7.75
CA THR A 77 2.74 -18.79 7.21
C THR A 77 1.64 -19.71 7.74
N ASP A 78 1.31 -20.80 7.03
CA ASP A 78 0.34 -21.79 7.50
C ASP A 78 0.65 -22.27 8.92
N ALA A 79 1.94 -22.46 9.25
CA ALA A 79 2.37 -22.88 10.58
C ALA A 79 2.03 -21.83 11.65
N ILE A 80 2.33 -20.56 11.40
CA ILE A 80 2.03 -19.45 12.32
C ILE A 80 0.52 -19.23 12.42
N CYS A 81 -0.21 -19.26 11.30
CA CYS A 81 -1.66 -19.14 11.27
C CYS A 81 -2.33 -20.24 12.09
N LYS A 82 -1.92 -21.50 11.88
CA LYS A 82 -2.42 -22.62 12.66
C LYS A 82 -2.08 -22.51 14.15
N ALA A 83 -0.89 -22.07 14.51
CA ALA A 83 -0.50 -21.90 15.91
C ALA A 83 -1.26 -20.76 16.61
N THR A 84 -1.53 -19.66 15.89
CA THR A 84 -2.11 -18.44 16.46
C THR A 84 -3.64 -18.47 16.45
N PHE A 85 -4.24 -18.88 15.33
CA PHE A 85 -5.67 -18.79 15.09
C PHE A 85 -6.32 -20.14 14.71
N GLY A 86 -5.55 -21.24 14.70
CA GLY A 86 -6.04 -22.54 14.24
C GLY A 86 -7.26 -23.06 15.01
N ASN A 87 -7.39 -22.75 16.31
CA ASN A 87 -8.55 -23.11 17.11
C ASN A 87 -9.86 -22.46 16.63
N GLN A 88 -9.76 -21.40 15.83
CA GLN A 88 -10.88 -20.67 15.27
C GLN A 88 -11.04 -20.91 13.75
N GLY A 89 -10.17 -21.76 13.17
CA GLY A 89 -10.24 -22.18 11.77
C GLY A 89 -9.48 -21.32 10.77
N TRP A 90 -8.70 -20.31 11.20
CA TRP A 90 -7.83 -19.52 10.32
C TRP A 90 -6.43 -20.15 10.24
N ASP A 91 -6.30 -21.31 9.61
CA ASP A 91 -5.09 -22.13 9.59
C ASP A 91 -4.24 -21.98 8.32
N LYS A 92 -4.72 -21.23 7.32
CA LYS A 92 -4.03 -20.99 6.05
C LYS A 92 -3.55 -19.55 5.91
N ALA A 93 -2.33 -19.35 5.42
CA ALA A 93 -1.85 -18.03 5.03
C ALA A 93 -2.23 -17.72 3.59
N VAL A 94 -2.69 -16.49 3.34
CA VAL A 94 -2.95 -15.94 2.01
C VAL A 94 -2.25 -14.59 1.90
N CYS A 95 -1.58 -14.37 0.77
CA CYS A 95 -0.95 -13.11 0.42
C CYS A 95 -1.49 -12.60 -0.91
N LYS A 96 -1.66 -11.27 -1.03
CA LYS A 96 -2.12 -10.60 -2.25
C LYS A 96 -1.25 -9.38 -2.54
N PRO A 97 -1.04 -9.04 -3.83
CA PRO A 97 -0.41 -7.78 -4.20
C PRO A 97 -1.31 -6.61 -3.80
N VAL A 98 -0.68 -5.56 -3.28
CA VAL A 98 -1.33 -4.29 -2.92
C VAL A 98 -0.47 -3.11 -3.35
N LYS A 99 -1.11 -1.97 -3.58
CA LYS A 99 -0.42 -0.69 -3.74
C LYS A 99 -0.42 0.01 -2.38
N ILE A 100 0.75 0.50 -1.97
CA ILE A 100 0.89 1.32 -0.76
C ILE A 100 1.42 2.69 -1.11
N CYS A 101 0.99 3.71 -0.37
CA CYS A 101 1.39 5.09 -0.54
C CYS A 101 1.88 5.70 0.76
N THR A 102 2.68 6.76 0.66
CA THR A 102 2.92 7.64 1.81
C THR A 102 1.61 8.10 2.43
N ASP A 103 1.51 7.92 3.75
CA ASP A 103 0.39 8.39 4.54
C ASP A 103 0.44 9.93 4.65
N PRO A 104 -0.62 10.65 4.25
CA PRO A 104 -0.62 12.11 4.24
C PRO A 104 -0.61 12.74 5.65
N TYR A 105 -0.89 11.96 6.70
CA TYR A 105 -1.01 12.47 8.07
C TYR A 105 0.19 12.12 8.96
N TRP A 106 0.88 11.01 8.66
CA TRP A 106 1.90 10.44 9.56
C TRP A 106 3.34 10.60 9.05
N GLY A 107 3.54 11.25 7.92
CA GLY A 107 4.85 11.58 7.36
C GLY A 107 5.34 10.61 6.28
N PRO A 108 6.49 10.91 5.65
CA PRO A 108 6.94 10.25 4.43
C PRO A 108 7.27 8.76 4.60
N ASP A 109 7.64 8.35 5.82
CA ASP A 109 8.10 7.01 6.16
C ASP A 109 6.98 6.06 6.63
N ILE A 110 5.76 6.59 6.75
CA ILE A 110 4.57 5.80 7.08
C ILE A 110 3.77 5.57 5.80
N TRP A 111 3.34 4.34 5.60
CA TRP A 111 2.61 3.92 4.42
C TRP A 111 1.18 3.49 4.79
N THR A 112 0.25 3.79 3.89
CA THR A 112 -1.13 3.32 3.89
C THR A 112 -1.41 2.56 2.60
N GLN A 113 -2.46 1.74 2.56
CA GLN A 113 -2.98 1.24 1.30
C GLN A 113 -3.47 2.41 0.45
N CYS A 114 -3.11 2.39 -0.84
CA CYS A 114 -3.82 3.10 -1.89
C CYS A 114 -4.97 2.20 -2.38
#